data_AF-A0A370QKD8-F1
#
_entry.id   AF-A0A370QKD8-F1
#
_cell.length_a   1.000
_cell.length_b   1.000
_cell.length_c   1.000
_cell.angle_alpha   90.00
_cell.angle_beta   90.00
_cell.angle_gamma   90.00
#
_symmetry.space_group_name_H-M   'P 1'
#
loop_
_entity.id
_entity.type
_entity.pdbx_description
1 polymer ?
#
loop_
_entity_poly.entity_id
_entity_poly.type
_entity_poly.pdbx_seq_one_letter_code
_entity_poly.pdbx_strand_id
1 'polypeptide(L)'
;MFLRNLLFILLILQPFIDKLARKAGWSINIFNELLSIGVFLAFMVVLIHRKKLNSLALLMFAFIGYCCLLVLYRGVYPLGFFQVVIYSQFFFYFFYFLTLSREEKNRTILSFKKIMAVFVYVIAIIAIFEAKDHTTFRNWMGVHSVKRGINYFYLISFFGSGPSLAIFITIFVALWHYCHYALKQTIKKKHIFNLVLAIILGVLSFSRKEVFFIFIFLVFFPYPSRNQLNKWLKRLIFFTTLFTGLIVYYLAFFTSANTVALDKDYVRYKIVDKSAEIYADHFPWGSGPGTWGSRVSLWTQHIYEQYNIGPDLLGWKPGSQGPIYDAFLFTLFTEIGIGIFILFLFTYKIFEAKTITKDSYGRFTKNFLILFLLVLGMFAPMFTNNFGFVIMALTALMISNVSLFKFKRWYA
;
A
#
# COMPACT_ATOMS: atom_id res chain seq x y z
N MET A 1 2.89 -9.71 22.54
CA MET A 1 1.88 -10.11 21.52
C MET A 1 0.76 -9.10 21.41
N PHE A 2 0.16 -8.69 22.53
CA PHE A 2 -0.94 -7.73 22.59
C PHE A 2 -0.66 -6.42 21.83
N LEU A 3 0.48 -5.77 22.11
CA LEU A 3 0.89 -4.54 21.41
C LEU A 3 0.93 -4.68 19.88
N ARG A 4 1.51 -5.78 19.36
CA ARG A 4 1.59 -6.04 17.91
C ARG A 4 0.21 -6.18 17.27
N ASN A 5 -0.72 -6.85 17.94
CA ASN A 5 -2.08 -7.00 17.46
C ASN A 5 -2.82 -5.67 17.47
N LEU A 6 -2.68 -4.90 18.55
CA LEU A 6 -3.27 -3.57 18.68
C LEU A 6 -2.77 -2.65 17.56
N LEU A 7 -1.45 -2.55 17.36
CA LEU A 7 -0.86 -1.76 16.27
C LEU A 7 -1.45 -2.14 14.91
N PHE A 8 -1.61 -3.43 14.62
CA PHE A 8 -2.16 -3.91 13.36
C PHE A 8 -3.64 -3.60 13.19
N ILE A 9 -4.43 -3.71 14.27
CA ILE A 9 -5.85 -3.31 14.28
C ILE A 9 -5.98 -1.81 14.02
N LEU A 10 -5.15 -0.99 14.68
CA LEU A 10 -5.16 0.46 14.51
C LEU A 10 -4.78 0.86 13.08
N LEU A 11 -3.81 0.18 12.45
CA LEU A 11 -3.48 0.38 11.02
C LEU A 11 -4.65 0.09 10.09
N ILE A 12 -5.42 -0.98 10.35
CA ILE A 12 -6.60 -1.35 9.54
C ILE A 12 -7.72 -0.33 9.75
N LEU A 13 -7.95 0.11 10.99
CA LEU A 13 -9.00 1.07 11.36
C LEU A 13 -8.66 2.52 11.01
N GLN A 14 -7.41 2.83 10.72
CA GLN A 14 -6.96 4.19 10.47
C GLN A 14 -7.80 4.96 9.45
N PRO A 15 -8.20 4.41 8.28
CA PRO A 15 -9.03 5.15 7.32
C PRO A 15 -10.41 5.53 7.89
N PHE A 16 -10.92 4.75 8.84
CA PHE A 16 -12.16 5.04 9.55
C PHE A 16 -11.93 6.11 10.64
N ILE A 17 -10.84 5.99 11.41
CA ILE A 17 -10.43 6.99 12.41
C ILE A 17 -10.21 8.35 11.75
N ASP A 18 -9.56 8.38 10.59
CA ASP A 18 -9.29 9.61 9.84
C ASP A 18 -10.57 10.34 9.45
N LYS A 19 -11.64 9.59 9.16
CA LYS A 19 -12.96 10.15 8.82
C LYS A 19 -13.70 10.64 10.05
N LEU A 20 -13.65 9.90 11.14
CA LEU A 20 -14.22 10.33 12.42
C LEU A 20 -13.56 11.64 12.89
N ALA A 21 -12.23 11.75 12.79
CA ALA A 21 -11.50 12.97 13.13
C ALA A 21 -11.95 14.17 12.28
N ARG A 22 -12.04 14.00 10.95
CA ARG A 22 -12.55 15.06 10.05
C ARG A 22 -13.98 15.47 10.39
N LYS A 23 -14.85 14.51 10.69
CA LYS A 23 -16.25 14.76 11.08
C LYS A 23 -16.36 15.47 12.43
N ALA A 24 -15.43 15.20 13.35
CA ALA A 24 -15.31 15.90 14.62
C ALA A 24 -14.72 17.32 14.50
N GLY A 25 -14.41 17.78 13.29
CA GLY A 25 -13.84 19.11 13.04
C GLY A 25 -12.36 19.22 13.39
N TRP A 26 -11.64 18.10 13.54
CA TRP A 26 -10.21 18.14 13.81
C TRP A 26 -9.46 18.57 12.54
N SER A 27 -8.85 19.76 12.59
CA SER A 27 -8.11 20.36 11.49
C SER A 27 -6.81 19.60 11.17
N ILE A 28 -6.23 18.93 12.17
CA ILE A 28 -5.00 18.14 12.03
C ILE A 28 -5.27 16.74 12.59
N ASN A 29 -5.06 15.74 11.74
CA ASN A 29 -5.07 14.35 12.15
C ASN A 29 -3.65 13.78 12.08
N ILE A 30 -3.02 13.70 13.26
CA ILE A 30 -1.68 13.13 13.47
C ILE A 30 -1.70 11.65 13.90
N PHE A 31 -2.83 10.96 13.80
CA PHE A 31 -2.97 9.60 14.34
C PHE A 31 -1.95 8.63 13.73
N ASN A 32 -1.72 8.75 12.43
CA ASN A 32 -0.73 7.95 11.71
C ASN A 32 0.70 8.19 12.21
N GLU A 33 1.03 9.46 12.43
CA GLU A 33 2.34 9.92 12.89
C GLU A 33 2.59 9.45 14.32
N LEU A 34 1.59 9.58 15.21
CA LEU A 34 1.66 9.07 16.58
C LEU A 34 1.84 7.55 16.63
N LEU A 35 1.10 6.82 15.79
CA LEU A 35 1.25 5.36 15.69
C LEU A 35 2.64 4.97 15.21
N SER A 36 3.17 5.70 14.22
CA SER A 36 4.51 5.49 13.67
C SER A 36 5.60 5.82 14.69
N ILE A 37 5.45 6.87 15.50
CA ILE A 37 6.33 7.19 16.62
C ILE A 37 6.32 6.05 17.64
N GLY A 38 5.15 5.52 17.99
CA GLY A 38 5.05 4.37 18.90
C GLY A 38 5.80 3.14 18.38
N VAL A 39 5.71 2.87 17.07
CA VAL A 39 6.45 1.76 16.42
C VAL A 39 7.96 2.04 16.38
N PHE A 40 8.36 3.28 16.13
CA PHE A 40 9.75 3.71 16.19
C PHE A 40 10.34 3.54 17.60
N LEU A 41 9.65 4.00 18.64
CA LEU A 41 10.08 3.81 20.03
C LEU A 41 10.19 2.34 20.38
N ALA A 42 9.22 1.51 19.98
CA ALA A 42 9.29 0.07 20.17
C ALA A 42 10.50 -0.55 19.43
N PHE A 43 10.80 -0.09 18.22
CA PHE A 43 12.00 -0.49 17.48
C PHE A 43 13.29 -0.09 18.20
N MET A 44 13.39 1.14 18.69
CA MET A 44 14.55 1.63 19.44
C MET A 44 14.78 0.83 20.73
N VAL A 45 13.72 0.51 21.48
CA VAL A 45 13.82 -0.35 22.66
C VAL A 45 14.39 -1.72 22.29
N VAL A 46 13.92 -2.34 21.21
CA VAL A 46 14.44 -3.63 20.74
C VAL A 46 15.91 -3.54 20.31
N LEU A 47 16.29 -2.44 19.64
CA LEU A 47 17.69 -2.21 19.25
C LEU A 47 18.62 -2.09 20.47
N ILE A 48 18.22 -1.30 21.48
CA ILE A 48 18.98 -1.12 22.71
C ILE A 48 19.21 -2.47 23.42
N HIS A 49 18.16 -3.29 23.51
CA HIS A 49 18.25 -4.60 24.17
C HIS A 49 19.12 -5.59 23.39
N ARG A 50 18.99 -5.64 22.05
CA ARG A 50 19.68 -6.65 21.24
C ARG A 50 21.08 -6.23 20.79
N LYS A 51 21.40 -4.93 20.85
CA LYS A 51 22.67 -4.31 20.41
C LYS A 51 23.10 -4.74 19.00
N LYS A 52 22.15 -5.12 18.14
CA LYS A 52 22.41 -5.59 16.77
C LYS A 52 21.43 -4.93 15.82
N LEU A 53 21.99 -4.21 14.85
CA LEU A 53 21.25 -3.60 13.76
C LEU A 53 21.47 -4.39 12.48
N ASN A 54 20.39 -4.61 11.71
CA ASN A 54 20.55 -5.22 10.40
C ASN A 54 21.29 -4.25 9.46
N SER A 55 22.27 -4.74 8.70
CA SER A 55 23.01 -3.94 7.71
C SER A 55 22.13 -3.14 6.72
N LEU A 56 20.91 -3.61 6.44
CA LEU A 56 19.95 -2.91 5.59
C LEU A 56 19.51 -1.55 6.18
N ALA A 57 19.61 -1.37 7.50
CA ALA A 57 19.30 -0.09 8.15
C ALA A 57 20.24 1.04 7.72
N LEU A 58 21.43 0.72 7.18
CA LEU A 58 22.29 1.72 6.56
C LEU A 58 21.60 2.40 5.38
N LEU A 59 20.77 1.69 4.60
CA LEU A 59 19.99 2.31 3.52
C LEU A 59 18.92 3.25 4.05
N MET A 60 18.30 2.94 5.20
CA MET A 60 17.37 3.86 5.86
C MET A 60 18.09 5.13 6.32
N PHE A 61 19.23 5.01 6.99
CA PHE A 61 20.01 6.18 7.42
C PHE A 61 20.55 6.98 6.24
N ALA A 62 21.01 6.32 5.17
CA ALA A 62 21.42 6.99 3.95
C ALA A 62 20.27 7.76 3.29
N PHE A 63 19.07 7.15 3.24
CA PHE A 63 17.87 7.80 2.72
C PHE A 63 17.47 9.02 3.55
N ILE A 64 17.41 8.88 4.88
CA ILE A 64 17.07 9.98 5.80
C ILE A 64 18.12 11.09 5.69
N GLY A 65 19.41 10.74 5.73
CA GLY A 65 20.51 11.69 5.60
C GLY A 65 20.46 12.45 4.29
N TYR A 66 20.25 11.74 3.17
CA TYR A 66 20.06 12.36 1.85
C TYR A 66 18.90 13.36 1.86
N CYS A 67 17.73 12.95 2.34
CA CYS A 67 16.55 13.82 2.36
C CYS A 67 16.75 15.03 3.28
N CYS A 68 17.39 14.87 4.44
CA CYS A 68 17.74 15.98 5.32
C CYS A 68 18.72 16.97 4.67
N LEU A 69 19.75 16.47 3.99
CA LEU A 69 20.68 17.32 3.24
C LEU A 69 19.96 18.07 2.10
N LEU A 70 19.03 17.41 1.43
CA LEU A 70 18.23 18.04 0.38
C LEU A 70 17.29 19.13 0.94
N VAL A 71 16.67 18.89 2.10
CA VAL A 71 15.92 19.92 2.83
C VAL A 71 16.82 21.12 3.11
N LEU A 72 18.05 20.86 3.57
CA LEU A 72 18.98 21.95 3.88
C LEU A 72 19.38 22.75 2.63
N TYR A 73 19.71 22.03 1.56
CA TYR A 73 20.13 22.59 0.27
C TYR A 73 19.02 23.42 -0.39
N ARG A 74 17.76 22.98 -0.30
CA ARG A 74 16.61 23.67 -0.91
C ARG A 74 15.97 24.73 -0.02
N GLY A 75 16.38 24.84 1.25
CA GLY A 75 15.83 25.84 2.18
C GLY A 75 14.37 25.61 2.58
N VAL A 76 13.85 24.38 2.48
CA VAL A 76 12.42 24.06 2.67
C VAL A 76 12.02 23.81 4.12
N TYR A 77 12.56 24.62 5.03
CA TYR A 77 12.36 24.48 6.47
C TYR A 77 11.05 25.11 6.98
N PRO A 78 10.51 24.64 8.12
CA PRO A 78 10.80 23.38 8.81
C PRO A 78 10.04 22.18 8.23
N LEU A 79 9.10 22.47 7.32
CA LEU A 79 8.14 21.52 6.76
C LEU A 79 8.81 20.34 6.04
N GLY A 80 9.91 20.58 5.33
CA GLY A 80 10.67 19.52 4.68
C GLY A 80 11.15 18.44 5.64
N PHE A 81 11.64 18.80 6.83
CA PHE A 81 12.04 17.81 7.84
C PHE A 81 10.88 16.96 8.35
N PHE A 82 9.69 17.57 8.51
CA PHE A 82 8.50 16.82 8.86
C PHE A 82 8.13 15.81 7.76
N GLN A 83 8.27 16.18 6.49
CA GLN A 83 8.06 15.27 5.38
C GLN A 83 9.10 14.12 5.37
N VAL A 84 10.37 14.38 5.75
CA VAL A 84 11.38 13.31 5.90
C VAL A 84 10.95 12.30 6.97
N VAL A 85 10.38 12.75 8.10
CA VAL A 85 9.83 11.84 9.12
C VAL A 85 8.70 11.00 8.54
N ILE A 86 7.79 11.59 7.75
CA ILE A 86 6.71 10.86 7.09
C ILE A 86 7.25 9.77 6.15
N TYR A 87 8.23 10.06 5.29
CA TYR A 87 8.83 9.04 4.43
C TYR A 87 9.52 7.93 5.23
N SER A 88 10.03 8.26 6.43
CA SER A 88 10.75 7.31 7.28
C SER A 88 9.86 6.27 7.96
N GLN A 89 8.56 6.56 8.12
CA GLN A 89 7.60 5.70 8.82
C GLN A 89 7.60 4.27 8.27
N PHE A 90 7.64 4.14 6.94
CA PHE A 90 7.72 2.87 6.22
C PHE A 90 8.87 1.97 6.69
N PHE A 91 10.05 2.55 6.94
CA PHE A 91 11.20 1.80 7.44
C PHE A 91 11.00 1.36 8.89
N PHE A 92 10.37 2.18 9.73
CA PHE A 92 10.12 1.85 11.14
C PHE A 92 9.28 0.58 11.26
N TYR A 93 8.18 0.48 10.50
CA TYR A 93 7.37 -0.73 10.44
C TYR A 93 8.17 -1.93 9.95
N PHE A 94 8.94 -1.78 8.86
CA PHE A 94 9.75 -2.89 8.36
C PHE A 94 10.75 -3.39 9.40
N PHE A 95 11.58 -2.51 9.96
CA PHE A 95 12.64 -2.91 10.87
C PHE A 95 12.13 -3.43 12.22
N TYR A 96 11.07 -2.82 12.77
CA TYR A 96 10.43 -3.32 13.99
C TYR A 96 10.05 -4.80 13.84
N PHE A 97 9.30 -5.16 12.78
CA PHE A 97 8.88 -6.54 12.57
C PHE A 97 10.01 -7.46 12.10
N LEU A 98 11.04 -6.92 11.42
CA LEU A 98 12.20 -7.70 11.00
C LEU A 98 12.99 -8.24 12.18
N THR A 99 13.06 -7.49 13.28
CA THR A 99 13.84 -7.85 14.48
C THR A 99 13.25 -9.04 15.26
N LEU A 100 11.98 -9.40 15.09
CA LEU A 100 11.33 -10.48 15.83
C LEU A 100 12.00 -11.85 15.63
N SER A 101 11.90 -12.74 16.62
CA SER A 101 12.38 -14.13 16.45
C SER A 101 11.56 -14.88 15.39
N ARG A 102 12.07 -16.02 14.89
CA ARG A 102 11.36 -16.83 13.90
C ARG A 102 10.00 -17.30 14.41
N GLU A 103 9.94 -17.78 15.65
CA GLU A 103 8.71 -18.23 16.30
C GLU A 103 7.72 -17.07 16.46
N GLU A 104 8.23 -15.93 16.91
CA GLU A 104 7.43 -14.71 17.07
C GLU A 104 6.85 -14.21 15.76
N LYS A 105 7.63 -14.23 14.68
CA LYS A 105 7.18 -13.83 13.34
C LYS A 105 6.03 -14.71 12.87
N ASN A 106 6.18 -16.03 12.97
CA ASN A 106 5.12 -16.98 12.62
C ASN A 106 3.86 -16.74 13.46
N ARG A 107 4.00 -16.63 14.78
CA ARG A 107 2.85 -16.39 15.68
C ARG A 107 2.14 -15.06 15.37
N THR A 108 2.90 -14.01 15.04
CA THR A 108 2.34 -12.72 14.63
C THR A 108 1.62 -12.79 13.29
N ILE A 109 2.18 -13.42 12.26
CA ILE A 109 1.51 -13.63 10.96
C ILE A 109 0.16 -14.33 11.14
N LEU A 110 0.12 -15.39 11.95
CA LEU A 110 -1.11 -16.14 12.21
C LEU A 110 -2.15 -15.29 12.95
N SER A 111 -1.70 -14.45 13.88
CA SER A 111 -2.55 -13.50 14.58
C SER A 111 -3.13 -12.46 13.61
N PHE A 112 -2.30 -11.89 12.73
CA PHE A 112 -2.73 -10.92 11.73
C PHE A 112 -3.76 -11.53 10.77
N LYS A 113 -3.54 -12.77 10.31
CA LYS A 113 -4.54 -13.49 9.50
C LYS A 113 -5.89 -13.60 10.21
N LYS A 114 -5.89 -13.94 11.51
CA LYS A 114 -7.12 -14.04 12.31
C LYS A 114 -7.81 -12.68 12.44
N ILE A 115 -7.05 -11.62 12.72
CA ILE A 115 -7.57 -10.24 12.80
C ILE A 115 -8.21 -9.83 11.47
N MET A 116 -7.50 -10.01 10.35
CA MET A 116 -8.06 -9.68 9.04
C MET A 116 -9.30 -10.50 8.70
N ALA A 117 -9.37 -11.77 9.09
CA ALA A 117 -10.56 -12.59 8.91
C ALA A 117 -11.77 -12.07 9.70
N VAL A 118 -11.55 -11.52 10.90
CA VAL A 118 -12.62 -10.83 11.67
C VAL A 118 -13.10 -9.61 10.88
N PHE A 119 -12.18 -8.79 10.37
CA PHE A 119 -12.54 -7.62 9.56
C PHE A 119 -13.27 -8.00 8.27
N VAL A 120 -12.97 -9.14 7.63
CA VAL A 120 -13.75 -9.64 6.47
C VAL A 120 -15.23 -9.83 6.84
N TYR A 121 -15.53 -10.38 8.02
CA TYR A 121 -16.92 -10.50 8.49
C TYR A 121 -17.55 -9.14 8.80
N VAL A 122 -16.80 -8.22 9.43
CA VAL A 122 -17.27 -6.85 9.68
C VAL A 122 -17.63 -6.16 8.36
N ILE A 123 -16.78 -6.28 7.34
CA ILE A 123 -17.02 -5.76 5.99
C ILE A 123 -18.27 -6.39 5.39
N ALA A 124 -18.47 -7.71 5.54
CA ALA A 124 -19.65 -8.40 5.02
C ALA A 124 -20.95 -7.89 5.67
N ILE A 125 -20.95 -7.66 6.98
CA ILE A 125 -22.10 -7.10 7.71
C ILE A 125 -22.40 -5.69 7.21
N ILE A 126 -21.37 -4.85 7.07
CA ILE A 126 -21.52 -3.49 6.55
C ILE A 126 -21.99 -3.51 5.09
N ALA A 127 -21.55 -4.49 4.29
CA ALA A 127 -21.97 -4.62 2.90
C ALA A 127 -23.48 -4.85 2.76
N ILE A 128 -24.09 -5.60 3.69
CA ILE A 128 -25.56 -5.78 3.73
C ILE A 128 -26.26 -4.44 4.01
N PHE A 129 -25.72 -3.65 4.95
CA PHE A 129 -26.25 -2.33 5.27
C PHE A 129 -26.10 -1.34 4.09
N GLU A 130 -24.92 -1.27 3.49
CA GLU A 130 -24.65 -0.43 2.32
C GLU A 130 -25.50 -0.83 1.12
N ALA A 131 -25.76 -2.12 0.90
CA ALA A 131 -26.59 -2.57 -0.20
C ALA A 131 -28.05 -2.11 -0.05
N LYS A 132 -28.55 -2.01 1.20
CA LYS A 132 -29.92 -1.55 1.49
C LYS A 132 -30.04 -0.02 1.35
N ASP A 133 -29.08 0.74 1.87
CA ASP A 133 -29.10 2.21 1.85
C ASP A 133 -27.69 2.80 1.71
N HIS A 134 -27.17 2.77 0.49
CA HIS A 134 -25.84 3.29 0.18
C HIS A 134 -25.76 4.82 0.30
N THR A 135 -26.86 5.54 0.10
CA THR A 135 -26.88 7.01 0.13
C THR A 135 -26.70 7.52 1.56
N THR A 136 -27.49 7.01 2.51
CA THR A 136 -27.35 7.38 3.92
C THR A 136 -26.00 6.98 4.47
N PHE A 137 -25.50 5.77 4.15
CA PHE A 137 -24.18 5.34 4.59
C PHE A 137 -23.05 6.25 4.07
N ARG A 138 -23.08 6.59 2.77
CA ARG A 138 -22.07 7.46 2.16
C ARG A 138 -22.09 8.87 2.70
N ASN A 139 -23.28 9.43 2.92
CA ASN A 139 -23.46 10.72 3.58
C ASN A 139 -22.91 10.69 5.00
N TRP A 140 -23.20 9.63 5.76
CA TRP A 140 -22.67 9.46 7.12
C TRP A 140 -21.14 9.36 7.16
N MET A 141 -20.55 8.66 6.18
CA MET A 141 -19.10 8.53 5.98
C MET A 141 -18.43 9.78 5.39
N GLY A 142 -19.20 10.77 4.93
CA GLY A 142 -18.68 11.97 4.26
C GLY A 142 -17.99 11.68 2.93
N VAL A 143 -18.47 10.69 2.17
CA VAL A 143 -17.88 10.27 0.89
C VAL A 143 -18.83 10.62 -0.25
N HIS A 144 -18.31 11.25 -1.31
CA HIS A 144 -19.10 11.50 -2.52
C HIS A 144 -19.43 10.20 -3.25
N SER A 145 -20.71 10.03 -3.59
CA SER A 145 -21.15 8.95 -4.46
C SER A 145 -20.65 9.17 -5.87
N VAL A 146 -19.83 8.25 -6.36
CA VAL A 146 -19.52 8.17 -7.79
C VAL A 146 -20.55 7.25 -8.44
N LYS A 147 -21.10 7.62 -9.59
CA LYS A 147 -22.01 6.77 -10.38
C LYS A 147 -21.24 5.57 -10.96
N ARG A 148 -20.98 4.54 -10.14
CA ARG A 148 -20.23 3.32 -10.50
C ARG A 148 -20.90 2.08 -9.92
N GLY A 149 -20.67 0.93 -10.57
CA GLY A 149 -21.15 -0.38 -10.14
C GLY A 149 -22.60 -0.67 -10.50
N ILE A 150 -23.21 -1.67 -9.85
CA ILE A 150 -24.55 -2.16 -10.19
C ILE A 150 -25.58 -1.19 -9.60
N ASN A 151 -26.43 -0.57 -10.43
CA ASN A 151 -27.40 0.44 -9.97
C ASN A 151 -26.75 1.58 -9.14
N TYR A 152 -25.55 2.02 -9.55
CA TYR A 152 -24.73 3.02 -8.84
C TYR A 152 -24.20 2.58 -7.45
N PHE A 153 -24.38 1.30 -7.11
CA PHE A 153 -23.81 0.69 -5.92
C PHE A 153 -22.41 0.12 -6.18
N TYR A 154 -21.47 0.52 -5.34
CA TYR A 154 -20.18 -0.13 -5.15
C TYR A 154 -19.84 -0.10 -3.66
N LEU A 155 -19.21 -1.17 -3.18
CA LEU A 155 -18.89 -1.38 -1.77
C LEU A 155 -17.68 -0.55 -1.37
N ILE A 156 -17.81 0.23 -0.30
CA ILE A 156 -16.70 1.02 0.24
C ILE A 156 -16.33 0.63 1.67
N SER A 157 -17.26 0.05 2.43
CA SER A 157 -17.12 -0.32 3.84
C SER A 157 -16.66 0.83 4.73
N PHE A 158 -16.17 0.51 5.93
CA PHE A 158 -15.58 1.48 6.87
C PHE A 158 -14.30 2.14 6.33
N PHE A 159 -13.67 1.58 5.29
CA PHE A 159 -12.58 2.26 4.58
C PHE A 159 -13.10 3.50 3.84
N GLY A 160 -14.38 3.48 3.46
CA GLY A 160 -15.09 4.44 2.64
C GLY A 160 -14.33 4.86 1.37
N SER A 161 -13.61 3.91 0.78
CA SER A 161 -13.15 3.95 -0.60
C SER A 161 -13.04 2.51 -1.12
N GLY A 162 -13.51 2.27 -2.35
CA GLY A 162 -13.39 0.97 -3.02
C GLY A 162 -11.93 0.49 -3.15
N PRO A 163 -10.97 1.35 -3.56
CA PRO A 163 -9.56 0.99 -3.62
C PRO A 163 -8.98 0.50 -2.30
N SER A 164 -9.22 1.22 -1.19
CA SER A 164 -8.72 0.82 0.13
C SER A 164 -9.26 -0.56 0.55
N LEU A 165 -10.54 -0.82 0.29
CA LEU A 165 -11.14 -2.13 0.53
C LEU A 165 -10.46 -3.21 -0.32
N ALA A 166 -10.28 -2.98 -1.61
CA ALA A 166 -9.65 -3.96 -2.50
C ALA A 166 -8.18 -4.23 -2.15
N ILE A 167 -7.42 -3.21 -1.71
CA ILE A 167 -6.05 -3.38 -1.18
C ILE A 167 -6.07 -4.28 0.05
N PHE A 168 -6.96 -4.02 1.01
CA PHE A 168 -7.11 -4.86 2.20
C PHE A 168 -7.40 -6.32 1.84
N ILE A 169 -8.34 -6.56 0.92
CA ILE A 169 -8.70 -7.91 0.45
C ILE A 169 -7.51 -8.58 -0.25
N THR A 170 -6.76 -7.85 -1.08
CA THR A 170 -5.57 -8.38 -1.77
C THR A 170 -4.52 -8.86 -0.75
N ILE A 171 -4.25 -8.05 0.27
CA ILE A 171 -3.34 -8.39 1.37
C ILE A 171 -3.86 -9.63 2.12
N PHE A 172 -5.18 -9.69 2.39
CA PHE A 172 -5.79 -10.84 3.06
C PHE A 172 -5.63 -12.13 2.24
N VAL A 173 -5.89 -12.09 0.93
CA VAL A 173 -5.73 -13.22 0.01
C VAL A 173 -4.28 -13.70 0.00
N ALA A 174 -3.32 -12.79 -0.11
CA ALA A 174 -1.89 -13.09 -0.06
C ALA A 174 -1.48 -13.75 1.27
N LEU A 175 -1.94 -13.19 2.39
CA LEU A 175 -1.67 -13.69 3.74
C LEU A 175 -2.31 -15.06 4.00
N TRP A 176 -3.53 -15.27 3.52
CA TRP A 176 -4.24 -16.54 3.60
C TRP A 176 -3.43 -17.65 2.93
N HIS A 177 -2.94 -17.39 1.71
CA HIS A 177 -2.14 -18.34 0.95
C HIS A 177 -0.79 -18.61 1.61
N TYR A 178 -0.13 -17.58 2.15
CA TYR A 178 1.10 -17.77 2.91
C TYR A 178 0.89 -18.69 4.13
N CYS A 179 -0.16 -18.44 4.92
CA CYS A 179 -0.44 -19.24 6.11
C CYS A 179 -0.75 -20.71 5.78
N HIS A 180 -1.52 -20.97 4.73
CA HIS A 180 -1.95 -22.33 4.39
C HIS A 180 -0.91 -23.12 3.59
N TYR A 181 -0.22 -22.49 2.65
CA TYR A 181 0.76 -23.19 1.79
C TYR A 181 2.19 -23.10 2.31
N ALA A 182 2.64 -21.93 2.79
CA ALA A 182 4.02 -21.77 3.27
C ALA A 182 4.21 -22.22 4.72
N LEU A 183 3.30 -21.80 5.62
CA LEU A 183 3.30 -22.25 7.02
C LEU A 183 2.61 -23.60 7.23
N LYS A 184 2.09 -24.22 6.15
CA LYS A 184 1.45 -25.54 6.15
C LYS A 184 0.28 -25.66 7.16
N GLN A 185 -0.46 -24.57 7.41
CA GLN A 185 -1.65 -24.66 8.23
C GLN A 185 -2.76 -25.46 7.54
N THR A 186 -3.42 -26.33 8.29
CA THR A 186 -4.53 -27.15 7.78
C THR A 186 -5.67 -26.28 7.23
N ILE A 187 -6.10 -26.60 6.01
CA ILE A 187 -7.21 -25.92 5.33
C ILE A 187 -8.51 -26.54 5.83
N LYS A 188 -9.32 -25.76 6.53
CA LYS A 188 -10.67 -26.15 7.00
C LYS A 188 -11.72 -25.46 6.13
N LYS A 189 -12.94 -26.00 6.06
CA LYS A 189 -14.06 -25.42 5.29
C LYS A 189 -14.27 -23.92 5.59
N LYS A 190 -14.25 -23.53 6.87
CA LYS A 190 -14.34 -22.12 7.31
C LYS A 190 -13.25 -21.23 6.68
N HIS A 191 -12.03 -21.73 6.50
CA HIS A 191 -10.95 -20.95 5.89
C HIS A 191 -11.21 -20.70 4.40
N ILE A 192 -11.74 -21.68 3.68
CA ILE A 192 -12.11 -21.54 2.27
C ILE A 192 -13.27 -20.55 2.14
N PHE A 193 -14.29 -20.68 2.99
CA PHE A 193 -15.41 -19.74 3.02
C PHE A 193 -14.94 -18.29 3.18
N ASN A 194 -14.01 -18.03 4.11
CA ASN A 194 -13.48 -16.68 4.32
C ASN A 194 -12.71 -16.15 3.11
N LEU A 195 -11.99 -17.01 2.40
CA LEU A 195 -11.29 -16.62 1.18
C LEU A 195 -12.27 -16.25 0.06
N VAL A 196 -13.29 -17.08 -0.16
CA VAL A 196 -14.33 -16.84 -1.18
C VAL A 196 -15.11 -15.57 -0.86
N LEU A 197 -15.55 -15.41 0.39
CA LEU A 197 -16.24 -14.21 0.86
C LEU A 197 -15.37 -12.96 0.63
N ALA A 198 -14.09 -13.01 0.98
CA ALA A 198 -13.17 -11.90 0.77
C ALA A 198 -13.04 -11.53 -0.72
N ILE A 199 -12.91 -12.52 -1.62
CA ILE A 199 -12.84 -12.26 -3.07
C ILE A 199 -14.13 -11.62 -3.59
N ILE A 200 -15.30 -12.09 -3.16
CA ILE A 200 -16.59 -11.50 -3.53
C ILE A 200 -16.67 -10.03 -3.09
N LEU A 201 -16.33 -9.74 -1.83
CA LEU A 201 -16.29 -8.36 -1.30
C LEU A 201 -15.28 -7.49 -2.06
N GLY A 202 -14.13 -8.07 -2.44
CA GLY A 202 -13.12 -7.42 -3.28
C GLY A 202 -13.68 -7.01 -4.64
N VAL A 203 -14.38 -7.91 -5.34
CA VAL A 203 -15.02 -7.62 -6.64
C VAL A 203 -16.12 -6.56 -6.49
N LEU A 204 -16.92 -6.64 -5.43
CA LEU A 204 -17.97 -5.65 -5.13
C LEU A 204 -17.43 -4.25 -4.81
N SER A 205 -16.13 -4.08 -4.58
CA SER A 205 -15.52 -2.75 -4.42
C SER A 205 -15.47 -1.92 -5.71
N PHE A 206 -15.61 -2.57 -6.88
CA PHE A 206 -15.43 -1.96 -8.20
C PHE A 206 -14.08 -1.24 -8.39
N SER A 207 -13.03 -1.70 -7.69
CA SER A 207 -11.68 -1.17 -7.84
C SER A 207 -10.87 -1.95 -8.87
N ARG A 208 -11.02 -1.51 -10.13
CA ARG A 208 -10.38 -2.06 -11.34
C ARG A 208 -8.99 -2.69 -11.11
N LYS A 209 -7.99 -1.86 -10.83
CA LYS A 209 -6.56 -2.27 -10.77
C LYS A 209 -6.27 -3.18 -9.58
N GLU A 210 -6.84 -2.92 -8.42
CA GLU A 210 -6.65 -3.73 -7.21
C GLU A 210 -7.31 -5.12 -7.34
N VAL A 211 -8.51 -5.18 -7.91
CA VAL A 211 -9.21 -6.44 -8.18
C VAL A 211 -8.41 -7.28 -9.19
N PHE A 212 -7.84 -6.65 -10.21
CA PHE A 212 -6.93 -7.32 -11.14
C PHE A 212 -5.72 -7.95 -10.43
N PHE A 213 -5.15 -7.29 -9.41
CA PHE A 213 -4.05 -7.85 -8.61
C PHE A 213 -4.44 -9.08 -7.79
N ILE A 214 -5.66 -9.12 -7.22
CA ILE A 214 -6.18 -10.33 -6.55
C ILE A 214 -6.13 -11.51 -7.51
N PHE A 215 -6.55 -11.29 -8.74
CA PHE A 215 -6.63 -12.33 -9.73
C PHE A 215 -5.29 -12.74 -10.33
N ILE A 216 -4.38 -11.79 -10.62
CA ILE A 216 -2.98 -12.09 -10.96
C ILE A 216 -2.37 -12.98 -9.87
N PHE A 217 -2.57 -12.63 -8.60
CA PHE A 217 -2.06 -13.44 -7.49
C PHE A 217 -2.56 -14.88 -7.59
N LEU A 218 -3.88 -15.08 -7.71
CA LEU A 218 -4.49 -16.40 -7.78
C LEU A 218 -4.01 -17.21 -9.00
N VAL A 219 -3.92 -16.61 -10.19
CA VAL A 219 -3.47 -17.31 -11.41
C VAL A 219 -2.03 -17.80 -11.26
N PHE A 220 -1.12 -16.92 -10.81
CA PHE A 220 0.31 -17.22 -10.81
C PHE A 220 0.78 -17.94 -9.53
N PHE A 221 -0.03 -17.97 -8.47
CA PHE A 221 0.32 -18.63 -7.22
C PHE A 221 0.74 -20.09 -7.46
N PRO A 222 1.87 -20.57 -6.88
CA PRO A 222 2.48 -21.85 -7.23
C PRO A 222 1.75 -23.08 -6.66
N TYR A 223 0.42 -23.19 -6.79
CA TYR A 223 -0.38 -24.30 -6.27
C TYR A 223 0.23 -25.68 -6.56
N PRO A 224 0.21 -26.60 -5.58
CA PRO A 224 0.74 -27.94 -5.75
C PRO A 224 -0.05 -28.71 -6.82
N SER A 225 0.66 -29.37 -7.72
CA SER A 225 0.08 -30.29 -8.72
C SER A 225 1.05 -31.43 -8.97
N ARG A 226 0.52 -32.65 -9.13
CA ARG A 226 1.31 -33.84 -9.46
C ARG A 226 1.74 -33.86 -10.93
N ASN A 227 0.94 -33.30 -11.83
CA ASN A 227 1.20 -33.25 -13.27
C ASN A 227 1.41 -31.79 -13.71
N GLN A 228 2.56 -31.50 -14.33
CA GLN A 228 2.92 -30.15 -14.80
C GLN A 228 2.07 -29.70 -15.99
N LEU A 229 1.75 -30.58 -16.94
CA LEU A 229 0.92 -30.24 -18.09
C LEU A 229 -0.50 -29.89 -17.64
N ASN A 230 -1.12 -30.73 -16.81
CA ASN A 230 -2.43 -30.45 -16.23
C ASN A 230 -2.42 -29.19 -15.35
N LYS A 231 -1.30 -28.89 -14.68
CA LYS A 231 -1.14 -27.65 -13.90
C LYS A 231 -1.21 -26.42 -14.81
N TRP A 232 -0.43 -26.42 -15.89
CA TRP A 232 -0.40 -25.30 -16.83
C TRP A 232 -1.71 -25.16 -17.61
N LEU A 233 -2.32 -26.27 -18.01
CA LEU A 233 -3.63 -26.24 -18.67
C LEU A 233 -4.72 -25.66 -17.75
N LYS A 234 -4.79 -26.12 -16.49
CA LYS A 234 -5.74 -25.55 -15.51
C LYS A 234 -5.51 -24.07 -15.25
N ARG A 235 -4.23 -23.65 -15.22
CA ARG A 235 -3.87 -22.22 -15.08
C ARG A 235 -4.27 -21.42 -16.30
N LEU A 236 -4.05 -21.94 -17.50
CA LEU A 236 -4.43 -21.29 -18.75
C LEU A 236 -5.94 -21.13 -18.81
N ILE A 237 -6.71 -22.20 -18.55
CA ILE A 237 -8.18 -22.15 -18.50
C ILE A 237 -8.64 -21.14 -17.46
N PHE A 238 -8.10 -21.21 -16.23
CA PHE A 238 -8.46 -20.27 -15.17
C PHE A 238 -8.13 -18.83 -15.55
N PHE A 239 -6.94 -18.58 -16.11
CA PHE A 239 -6.52 -17.28 -16.59
C PHE A 239 -7.43 -16.77 -17.69
N THR A 240 -7.71 -17.56 -18.73
CA THR A 240 -8.58 -17.17 -19.84
C THR A 240 -9.99 -16.88 -19.36
N THR A 241 -10.61 -17.76 -18.56
CA THR A 241 -11.95 -17.54 -18.02
C THR A 241 -12.02 -16.26 -17.20
N LEU A 242 -11.02 -16.05 -16.34
CA LEU A 242 -10.96 -14.89 -15.47
C LEU A 242 -10.66 -13.61 -16.24
N PHE A 243 -9.75 -13.66 -17.21
CA PHE A 243 -9.37 -12.51 -18.03
C PHE A 243 -10.55 -12.08 -18.91
N THR A 244 -11.23 -13.04 -19.56
CA THR A 244 -12.47 -12.78 -20.30
C THR A 244 -13.55 -12.23 -19.37
N GLY A 245 -13.76 -12.84 -18.20
CA GLY A 245 -14.74 -12.36 -17.21
C GLY A 245 -14.43 -10.95 -16.72
N LEU A 246 -13.15 -10.63 -16.48
CA LEU A 246 -12.70 -9.29 -16.16
C LEU A 246 -12.96 -8.34 -17.33
N ILE A 247 -12.59 -8.69 -18.57
CA ILE A 247 -12.85 -7.85 -19.74
C ILE A 247 -14.34 -7.52 -19.85
N VAL A 248 -15.22 -8.51 -19.74
CA VAL A 248 -16.68 -8.31 -19.77
C VAL A 248 -17.11 -7.38 -18.63
N TYR A 249 -16.61 -7.60 -17.42
CA TYR A 249 -16.84 -6.73 -16.28
C TYR A 249 -16.33 -5.29 -16.51
N TYR A 250 -15.16 -5.13 -17.13
CA TYR A 250 -14.58 -3.84 -17.47
C TYR A 250 -15.43 -3.09 -18.52
N LEU A 251 -15.83 -3.77 -19.59
CA LEU A 251 -16.65 -3.20 -20.66
C LEU A 251 -18.05 -2.84 -20.14
N ALA A 252 -18.67 -3.71 -19.34
CA ALA A 252 -20.01 -3.49 -18.82
C ALA A 252 -20.08 -2.31 -17.84
N PHE A 253 -19.08 -2.13 -16.97
CA PHE A 253 -19.18 -1.19 -15.85
C PHE A 253 -18.27 0.04 -15.94
N PHE A 254 -17.28 0.07 -16.85
CA PHE A 254 -16.26 1.12 -16.87
C PHE A 254 -16.02 1.80 -18.22
N THR A 255 -16.79 1.51 -19.27
CA THR A 255 -16.60 2.13 -20.59
C THR A 255 -16.61 3.65 -20.53
N SER A 256 -17.64 4.27 -19.91
CA SER A 256 -17.70 5.73 -19.76
C SER A 256 -16.61 6.32 -18.84
N ALA A 257 -16.08 5.52 -17.90
CA ALA A 257 -14.98 5.96 -17.04
C ALA A 257 -13.61 5.84 -17.73
N ASN A 258 -13.49 4.96 -18.73
CA ASN A 258 -12.28 4.77 -19.52
C ASN A 258 -12.12 5.85 -20.58
N THR A 259 -13.21 6.32 -21.20
CA THR A 259 -13.15 7.43 -22.17
C THR A 259 -12.54 8.68 -21.53
N VAL A 260 -12.94 9.02 -20.30
CA VAL A 260 -12.36 10.14 -19.53
C VAL A 260 -10.90 9.88 -19.11
N ALA A 261 -10.52 8.64 -18.82
CA ALA A 261 -9.17 8.32 -18.36
C ALA A 261 -8.13 8.23 -19.50
N LEU A 262 -8.58 8.06 -20.74
CA LEU A 262 -7.75 8.10 -21.95
C LEU A 262 -7.63 9.50 -22.53
N ASP A 263 -8.34 10.48 -21.96
CA ASP A 263 -8.23 11.88 -22.31
C ASP A 263 -6.85 12.43 -21.92
N LYS A 264 -6.27 13.28 -22.77
CA LYS A 264 -5.01 13.97 -22.47
C LYS A 264 -5.16 14.95 -21.31
N ASP A 265 -6.36 15.48 -21.10
CA ASP A 265 -6.69 16.33 -19.97
C ASP A 265 -6.90 15.55 -18.66
N TYR A 266 -6.73 14.23 -18.68
CA TYR A 266 -6.84 13.42 -17.49
C TYR A 266 -5.79 13.81 -16.46
N VAL A 267 -6.28 14.05 -15.24
CA VAL A 267 -5.52 14.71 -14.17
C VAL A 267 -4.19 14.03 -13.83
N ARG A 268 -4.08 12.71 -13.99
CA ARG A 268 -2.83 11.99 -13.73
C ARG A 268 -1.74 12.29 -14.75
N TYR A 269 -2.10 12.48 -16.02
CA TYR A 269 -1.11 12.85 -17.05
C TYR A 269 -0.58 14.25 -16.78
N LYS A 270 -1.47 15.20 -16.47
CA LYS A 270 -1.08 16.55 -16.02
C LYS A 270 -0.11 16.54 -14.83
N ILE A 271 -0.34 15.67 -13.83
CA ILE A 271 0.58 15.54 -12.68
C ILE A 271 1.94 14.98 -13.13
N VAL A 272 1.96 13.97 -14.00
CA VAL A 272 3.21 13.39 -14.52
C VAL A 272 3.98 14.41 -15.35
N ASP A 273 3.31 15.16 -16.23
CA ASP A 273 3.92 16.19 -17.07
C ASP A 273 4.51 17.31 -16.21
N LYS A 274 3.77 17.81 -15.21
CA LYS A 274 4.27 18.79 -14.25
C LYS A 274 5.41 18.26 -13.38
N SER A 275 5.36 16.98 -13.01
CA SER A 275 6.47 16.31 -12.30
C SER A 275 7.75 16.32 -13.15
N ALA A 276 7.63 16.07 -14.46
CA ALA A 276 8.77 16.10 -15.37
C ALA A 276 9.35 17.52 -15.54
N GLU A 277 8.48 18.52 -15.67
CA GLU A 277 8.87 19.95 -15.74
C GLU A 277 9.63 20.38 -14.48
N ILE A 278 9.05 20.15 -13.30
CA ILE A 278 9.70 20.47 -12.01
C ILE A 278 11.01 19.73 -11.86
N TYR A 279 11.05 18.44 -12.21
CA TYR A 279 12.26 17.62 -12.08
C TYR A 279 13.38 18.10 -13.00
N ALA A 280 13.07 18.56 -14.22
CA ALA A 280 14.07 19.06 -15.16
C ALA A 280 14.85 20.24 -14.57
N ASP A 281 14.15 21.19 -13.93
CA ASP A 281 14.78 22.37 -13.30
C ASP A 281 15.52 22.03 -12.00
N HIS A 282 15.14 20.93 -11.35
CA HIS A 282 15.69 20.52 -10.06
C HIS A 282 16.64 19.30 -10.14
N PHE A 283 16.98 18.87 -11.36
CA PHE A 283 17.89 17.77 -11.61
C PHE A 283 19.30 18.06 -11.05
N PRO A 284 20.02 17.05 -10.49
CA PRO A 284 19.60 15.66 -10.27
C PRO A 284 18.90 15.44 -8.93
N TRP A 285 18.95 16.41 -8.02
CA TRP A 285 18.66 16.21 -6.60
C TRP A 285 17.16 16.20 -6.26
N GLY A 286 16.33 16.81 -7.10
CA GLY A 286 14.90 16.98 -6.84
C GLY A 286 14.57 18.31 -6.18
N SER A 287 13.27 18.62 -6.11
CA SER A 287 12.75 19.90 -5.62
C SER A 287 12.80 20.06 -4.11
N GLY A 288 12.95 18.94 -3.38
CA GLY A 288 13.01 18.91 -1.93
C GLY A 288 11.84 18.14 -1.31
N PRO A 289 12.04 17.44 -0.18
CA PRO A 289 10.94 16.80 0.55
C PRO A 289 9.85 17.81 0.91
N GLY A 290 8.60 17.48 0.61
CA GLY A 290 7.47 18.28 1.06
C GLY A 290 7.12 19.43 0.12
N THR A 291 7.59 19.38 -1.13
CA THR A 291 7.43 20.46 -2.10
C THR A 291 6.51 20.13 -3.26
N TRP A 292 6.23 18.83 -3.51
CA TRP A 292 5.39 18.40 -4.63
C TRP A 292 4.67 17.08 -4.39
N GLY A 293 3.33 17.09 -4.39
CA GLY A 293 2.53 15.85 -4.33
C GLY A 293 2.66 15.07 -3.01
N SER A 294 2.87 15.81 -1.92
CA SER A 294 2.90 15.31 -0.55
C SER A 294 1.98 16.13 0.36
N ARG A 295 1.51 15.60 1.50
CA ARG A 295 0.56 16.33 2.36
C ARG A 295 1.11 17.68 2.80
N VAL A 296 2.42 17.75 3.00
CA VAL A 296 3.17 18.93 3.40
C VAL A 296 3.34 19.95 2.26
N SER A 297 3.36 19.49 1.02
CA SER A 297 3.49 20.37 -0.16
C SER A 297 2.36 21.37 -0.31
N LEU A 298 1.16 21.07 0.20
CA LEU A 298 0.04 22.03 0.22
C LEU A 298 0.31 23.25 1.13
N TRP A 299 1.25 23.14 2.06
CA TRP A 299 1.68 24.23 2.93
C TRP A 299 2.96 24.92 2.41
N THR A 300 3.55 24.40 1.34
CA THR A 300 4.82 24.89 0.78
C THR A 300 4.61 25.36 -0.68
N GLN A 301 3.84 26.43 -0.85
CA GLN A 301 3.21 26.81 -2.13
C GLN A 301 4.16 27.34 -3.21
N HIS A 302 5.43 27.62 -2.91
CA HIS A 302 6.39 28.16 -3.89
C HIS A 302 6.48 27.38 -5.22
N ILE A 303 6.55 26.04 -5.19
CA ILE A 303 6.53 25.22 -6.41
C ILE A 303 5.18 25.33 -7.13
N TYR A 304 4.08 25.42 -6.40
CA TYR A 304 2.75 25.53 -6.98
C TYR A 304 2.55 26.85 -7.72
N GLU A 305 3.05 27.93 -7.13
CA GLU A 305 3.04 29.27 -7.72
C GLU A 305 3.97 29.35 -8.93
N GLN A 306 5.22 28.88 -8.78
CA GLN A 306 6.24 28.92 -9.84
C GLN A 306 5.80 28.17 -11.11
N TYR A 307 5.19 26.99 -10.96
CA TYR A 307 4.78 26.15 -12.09
C TYR A 307 3.31 26.32 -12.48
N ASN A 308 2.64 27.34 -11.91
CA ASN A 308 1.24 27.69 -12.16
C ASN A 308 0.29 26.48 -12.07
N ILE A 309 0.34 25.79 -10.93
CA ILE A 309 -0.43 24.57 -10.70
C ILE A 309 -1.88 24.92 -10.35
N GLY A 310 -2.78 24.58 -11.26
CA GLY A 310 -4.20 24.94 -11.17
C GLY A 310 -5.01 24.23 -10.09
N PRO A 311 -6.21 24.75 -9.78
CA PRO A 311 -7.16 24.15 -8.83
C PRO A 311 -7.70 22.79 -9.29
N ASP A 312 -7.59 22.45 -10.57
CA ASP A 312 -7.90 21.12 -11.09
C ASP A 312 -7.00 20.02 -10.50
N LEU A 313 -5.74 20.36 -10.20
CA LEU A 313 -4.76 19.48 -9.55
C LEU A 313 -4.81 19.55 -8.02
N LEU A 314 -5.06 20.74 -7.47
CA LEU A 314 -5.02 21.03 -6.04
C LEU A 314 -6.33 20.72 -5.30
N GLY A 315 -7.44 20.65 -6.02
CA GLY A 315 -8.78 20.48 -5.46
C GLY A 315 -9.58 21.77 -5.54
N TRP A 316 -10.89 21.62 -5.78
CA TRP A 316 -11.77 22.72 -6.18
C TRP A 316 -12.31 23.56 -5.01
N LYS A 317 -12.03 23.19 -3.76
CA LYS A 317 -12.51 23.90 -2.55
C LYS A 317 -11.40 24.05 -1.50
N PRO A 318 -11.44 25.14 -0.68
CA PRO A 318 -10.65 25.22 0.54
C PRO A 318 -10.87 23.97 1.40
N GLY A 319 -9.82 23.19 1.66
CA GLY A 319 -9.89 21.94 2.42
C GLY A 319 -10.23 20.67 1.62
N SER A 320 -10.51 20.76 0.31
CA SER A 320 -10.57 19.56 -0.54
C SER A 320 -9.16 19.14 -0.94
N GLN A 321 -8.77 17.90 -0.61
CA GLN A 321 -7.51 17.33 -1.09
C GLN A 321 -7.68 16.98 -2.58
N GLY A 322 -7.02 17.74 -3.45
CA GLY A 322 -6.99 17.44 -4.88
C GLY A 322 -6.32 16.11 -5.22
N PRO A 323 -6.44 15.66 -6.48
CA PRO A 323 -5.86 14.40 -6.97
C PRO A 323 -4.34 14.41 -7.05
N ILE A 324 -3.65 15.42 -6.52
CA ILE A 324 -2.19 15.54 -6.64
C ILE A 324 -1.39 14.34 -6.10
N TYR A 325 -2.01 13.49 -5.29
CA TYR A 325 -1.44 12.25 -4.77
C TYR A 325 -1.66 11.02 -5.66
N ASP A 326 -2.40 11.15 -6.77
CA ASP A 326 -2.81 10.06 -7.65
C ASP A 326 -1.69 9.56 -8.59
N ALA A 327 -0.52 10.19 -8.57
CA ALA A 327 0.69 9.80 -9.30
C ALA A 327 1.93 9.76 -8.38
N PHE A 328 1.76 9.21 -7.17
CA PHE A 328 2.71 9.36 -6.06
C PHE A 328 4.17 9.02 -6.38
N LEU A 329 4.47 7.94 -7.10
CA LEU A 329 5.87 7.59 -7.36
C LEU A 329 6.57 8.66 -8.22
N PHE A 330 5.85 9.29 -9.14
CA PHE A 330 6.37 10.39 -9.97
C PHE A 330 6.58 11.64 -9.12
N THR A 331 5.64 11.96 -8.23
CA THR A 331 5.79 13.11 -7.34
C THR A 331 6.92 12.91 -6.33
N LEU A 332 7.03 11.72 -5.75
CA LEU A 332 8.14 11.34 -4.87
C LEU A 332 9.48 11.44 -5.59
N PHE A 333 9.59 10.87 -6.81
CA PHE A 333 10.79 10.96 -7.64
C PHE A 333 11.20 12.42 -7.90
N THR A 334 10.22 13.30 -8.12
CA THR A 334 10.45 14.74 -8.32
C THR A 334 10.95 15.42 -7.04
N GLU A 335 10.35 15.09 -5.88
CA GLU A 335 10.74 15.66 -4.59
C GLU A 335 12.16 15.25 -4.18
N ILE A 336 12.54 13.99 -4.39
CA ILE A 336 13.81 13.43 -3.85
C ILE A 336 14.87 13.13 -4.91
N GLY A 337 14.57 13.31 -6.20
CA GLY A 337 15.48 13.05 -7.31
C GLY A 337 16.21 11.71 -7.21
N ILE A 338 17.54 11.73 -7.33
CA ILE A 338 18.36 10.50 -7.28
C ILE A 338 18.25 9.73 -5.95
N GLY A 339 17.75 10.34 -4.87
CA GLY A 339 17.47 9.65 -3.60
C GLY A 339 16.52 8.46 -3.75
N ILE A 340 15.69 8.44 -4.80
CA ILE A 340 14.82 7.31 -5.13
C ILE A 340 15.60 6.00 -5.35
N PHE A 341 16.84 6.06 -5.83
CA PHE A 341 17.66 4.86 -6.04
C PHE A 341 17.98 4.17 -4.72
N ILE A 342 18.07 4.91 -3.61
CA ILE A 342 18.25 4.31 -2.28
C ILE A 342 17.00 3.49 -1.90
N LEU A 343 15.81 4.01 -2.18
CA LEU A 343 14.54 3.31 -1.95
C LEU A 343 14.37 2.08 -2.86
N PHE A 344 14.77 2.17 -4.13
CA PHE A 344 14.76 1.04 -5.05
C PHE A 344 15.80 -0.02 -4.67
N LEU A 345 17.00 0.38 -4.25
CA LEU A 345 18.01 -0.55 -3.75
C LEU A 345 17.52 -1.27 -2.49
N PHE A 346 16.87 -0.55 -1.56
CA PHE A 346 16.24 -1.14 -0.39
C PHE A 346 15.18 -2.18 -0.78
N THR A 347 14.26 -1.80 -1.68
CA THR A 347 13.21 -2.68 -2.19
C THR A 347 13.78 -3.91 -2.88
N TYR A 348 14.82 -3.74 -3.71
CA TYR A 348 15.54 -4.81 -4.38
C TYR A 348 16.16 -5.80 -3.38
N LYS A 349 16.82 -5.30 -2.33
CA LYS A 349 17.40 -6.18 -1.29
C LYS A 349 16.34 -6.99 -0.54
N ILE A 350 15.15 -6.42 -0.33
CA ILE A 350 14.01 -7.15 0.22
C ILE A 350 13.51 -8.20 -0.78
N PHE A 351 13.47 -7.89 -2.07
CA PHE A 351 13.13 -8.84 -3.13
C PHE A 351 14.09 -10.04 -3.18
N GLU A 352 15.40 -9.81 -2.98
CA GLU A 352 16.40 -10.89 -2.93
C GLU A 352 16.34 -11.73 -1.64
N ALA A 353 15.82 -11.16 -0.55
CA ALA A 353 15.86 -11.74 0.78
C ALA A 353 15.27 -13.16 0.86
N LYS A 354 15.90 -14.02 1.67
CA LYS A 354 15.42 -15.37 1.94
C LYS A 354 14.22 -15.33 2.89
N THR A 355 13.16 -16.05 2.53
CA THR A 355 12.01 -16.22 3.42
C THR A 355 12.34 -17.17 4.57
N ILE A 356 11.57 -17.07 5.66
CA ILE A 356 11.69 -17.93 6.84
C ILE A 356 11.41 -19.39 6.51
N THR A 357 10.44 -19.64 5.64
CA THR A 357 10.03 -20.98 5.21
C THR A 357 10.98 -21.59 4.18
N LYS A 358 11.72 -20.73 3.45
CA LYS A 358 12.61 -21.09 2.32
C LYS A 358 11.93 -21.82 1.16
N ASP A 359 10.60 -21.87 1.13
CA ASP A 359 9.81 -22.48 0.07
C ASP A 359 9.46 -21.50 -1.07
N SER A 360 8.91 -22.05 -2.15
CA SER A 360 8.44 -21.27 -3.30
C SER A 360 7.21 -20.42 -2.96
N TYR A 361 6.30 -20.94 -2.12
CA TYR A 361 5.08 -20.25 -1.71
C TYR A 361 5.36 -18.95 -0.96
N GLY A 362 6.20 -19.01 0.07
CA GLY A 362 6.58 -17.85 0.85
C GLY A 362 7.35 -16.84 0.01
N ARG A 363 8.24 -17.31 -0.86
CA ARG A 363 8.98 -16.44 -1.79
C ARG A 363 8.04 -15.72 -2.75
N PHE A 364 7.09 -16.44 -3.33
CA PHE A 364 6.08 -15.87 -4.23
C PHE A 364 5.23 -14.82 -3.51
N THR A 365 4.67 -15.12 -2.33
CA THR A 365 3.85 -14.16 -1.60
C THR A 365 4.63 -12.90 -1.23
N LYS A 366 5.86 -13.05 -0.72
CA LYS A 366 6.73 -11.92 -0.37
C LYS A 366 7.01 -11.05 -1.60
N ASN A 367 7.42 -11.66 -2.71
CA ASN A 367 7.73 -10.93 -3.94
C ASN A 367 6.49 -10.25 -4.55
N PHE A 368 5.33 -10.91 -4.47
CA PHE A 368 4.07 -10.32 -4.90
C PHE A 368 3.72 -9.08 -4.06
N LEU A 369 3.84 -9.14 -2.73
CA LEU A 369 3.55 -7.99 -1.86
C LEU A 369 4.47 -6.79 -2.17
N ILE A 370 5.75 -7.04 -2.47
CA ILE A 370 6.70 -6.00 -2.87
C ILE A 370 6.32 -5.40 -4.24
N LEU A 371 6.01 -6.24 -5.22
CA LEU A 371 5.58 -5.78 -6.54
C LEU A 371 4.28 -4.99 -6.45
N PHE A 372 3.32 -5.48 -5.66
CA PHE A 372 2.05 -4.84 -5.40
C PHE A 372 2.22 -3.46 -4.77
N LEU A 373 3.14 -3.32 -3.80
CA LEU A 373 3.52 -2.03 -3.22
C LEU A 373 4.06 -1.06 -4.28
N LEU A 374 4.99 -1.50 -5.13
CA LEU A 374 5.61 -0.66 -6.16
C LEU A 374 4.60 -0.19 -7.20
N VAL A 375 3.80 -1.12 -7.75
CA VAL A 375 2.84 -0.78 -8.81
C VAL A 375 1.71 0.08 -8.27
N LEU A 376 1.19 -0.19 -7.07
CA LEU A 376 0.21 0.72 -6.46
C LEU A 376 0.85 2.05 -6.07
N GLY A 377 2.13 2.07 -5.72
CA GLY A 377 2.92 3.27 -5.44
C GLY A 377 2.95 4.26 -6.62
N MET A 378 2.79 3.78 -7.85
CA MET A 378 2.63 4.67 -9.02
C MET A 378 1.34 5.49 -8.98
N PHE A 379 0.29 5.00 -8.31
CA PHE A 379 -1.05 5.60 -8.36
C PHE A 379 -1.60 6.05 -7.01
N ALA A 380 -0.90 5.75 -5.92
CA ALA A 380 -1.32 6.03 -4.56
C ALA A 380 -0.09 6.15 -3.66
N PRO A 381 -0.18 6.90 -2.55
CA PRO A 381 0.93 7.12 -1.61
C PRO A 381 1.24 5.90 -0.75
N MET A 382 1.56 4.77 -1.39
CA MET A 382 1.79 3.48 -0.74
C MET A 382 3.02 3.46 0.16
N PHE A 383 3.96 4.39 0.01
CA PHE A 383 5.11 4.47 0.92
C PHE A 383 4.85 5.28 2.17
N THR A 384 3.76 6.04 2.24
CA THR A 384 3.43 6.92 3.36
C THR A 384 2.05 6.65 3.94
N ASN A 385 1.38 5.58 3.50
CA ASN A 385 0.05 5.19 3.97
C ASN A 385 0.08 3.90 4.80
N ASN A 386 -1.00 3.70 5.54
CA ASN A 386 -1.21 2.56 6.42
C ASN A 386 -1.13 1.20 5.70
N PHE A 387 -1.62 1.09 4.46
CA PHE A 387 -1.53 -0.16 3.70
C PHE A 387 -0.10 -0.51 3.32
N GLY A 388 0.70 0.49 2.97
CA GLY A 388 2.15 0.37 2.82
C GLY A 388 2.82 -0.19 4.05
N PHE A 389 2.49 0.38 5.20
CA PHE A 389 3.03 -0.05 6.49
C PHE A 389 2.64 -1.48 6.83
N VAL A 390 1.40 -1.88 6.53
CA VAL A 390 0.93 -3.26 6.63
C VAL A 390 1.73 -4.18 5.70
N ILE A 391 1.92 -3.81 4.44
CA ILE A 391 2.69 -4.60 3.47
C ILE A 391 4.14 -4.78 3.95
N MET A 392 4.76 -3.75 4.50
CA MET A 392 6.13 -3.84 5.02
C MET A 392 6.24 -4.65 6.29
N ALA A 393 5.30 -4.50 7.21
CA ALA A 393 5.21 -5.35 8.39
C ALA A 393 5.11 -6.83 7.98
N LEU A 394 4.20 -7.16 7.06
CA LEU A 394 4.03 -8.52 6.56
C LEU A 394 5.29 -9.04 5.84
N THR A 395 5.90 -8.22 4.98
CA THR A 395 7.11 -8.59 4.27
C THR A 395 8.27 -8.86 5.23
N ALA A 396 8.46 -8.03 6.25
CA ALA A 396 9.47 -8.20 7.31
C ALA A 396 9.25 -9.48 8.13
N LEU A 397 7.98 -9.81 8.42
CA LEU A 397 7.58 -11.04 9.09
C LEU A 397 7.85 -12.30 8.25
N MET A 398 7.87 -12.20 6.92
CA MET A 398 8.15 -13.35 6.03
C MET A 398 9.66 -13.57 5.80
N ILE A 399 10.50 -12.58 6.08
CA ILE A 399 11.94 -12.60 5.81
C ILE A 399 12.75 -13.12 7.00
N SER A 400 13.77 -13.92 6.71
CA SER A 400 14.71 -14.46 7.71
C SER A 400 15.81 -13.45 8.06
N ASN A 401 16.68 -13.14 7.09
CA ASN A 401 17.72 -12.14 7.20
C ASN A 401 17.96 -11.48 5.83
N VAL A 402 18.40 -10.23 5.85
CA VAL A 402 18.83 -9.47 4.68
C VAL A 402 20.22 -8.94 4.95
N SER A 403 21.13 -9.09 3.99
CA SER A 403 22.45 -8.49 4.05
C SER A 403 22.55 -7.45 2.94
N LEU A 404 23.03 -6.26 3.28
CA LEU A 404 23.27 -5.22 2.31
C LEU A 404 24.38 -5.63 1.33
N PHE A 405 25.50 -6.13 1.88
CA PHE A 405 26.73 -6.39 1.13
C PHE A 405 26.76 -7.71 0.38
N LYS A 406 25.85 -8.65 0.68
CA LYS A 406 25.76 -9.91 -0.06
C LYS A 406 24.69 -9.80 -1.15
N PHE A 407 25.11 -9.80 -2.40
CA PHE A 407 24.22 -10.00 -3.55
C PHE A 407 24.07 -11.50 -3.81
N LYS A 408 22.88 -11.94 -4.20
CA LYS A 408 22.75 -13.31 -4.70
C LYS A 408 23.46 -13.40 -6.05
N ARG A 409 24.34 -14.39 -6.21
CA ARG A 409 24.64 -14.92 -7.53
C ARG A 409 23.36 -15.60 -8.02
N TRP A 410 22.54 -14.88 -8.78
CA TRP A 410 21.59 -15.52 -9.67
C TRP A 410 22.45 -16.19 -10.73
N TYR A 411 22.33 -17.51 -10.84
CA TYR A 411 23.11 -18.37 -11.75
C TYR A 411 23.71 -17.62 -12.94
N ALA A 412 25.04 -17.43 -12.87
CA ALA A 412 25.87 -17.39 -14.07
C ALA A 412 25.97 -18.81 -14.61
#